data_AF-L7L697-F1
#
_entry.id   AF-L7L697-F1
#
_cell.length_a   1.000
_cell.length_b   1.000
_cell.length_c   1.000
_cell.angle_alpha   90.00
_cell.angle_beta   90.00
_cell.angle_gamma   90.00
#
_symmetry.space_group_name_H-M   'P 1'
#
loop_
_entity.id
_entity.type
_entity.pdbx_description
1 polymer ?
#
loop_
_entity_poly.entity_id
_entity_poly.type
_entity_poly.pdbx_seq_one_letter_code
_entity_poly.pdbx_strand_id
1 'polypeptide(L)'
;MSAASVRRVRTHGGSVRRWIGVGAALAVTAGTLVAAPVAAEPNSEAPAAGSLTGRTVFLDPGHQGSADGNRLTKQVPDGRGGTKDCQTTGATAVTGKKEHTINWDIAQLVKAGLESQGARVVMSRADDTGWGGCVDERAEAANRSKADVAVSLHADSTSVGADRGKSGFHMIVPSLPVPDATVASVQAGNGRKASEAMRDAFKRAGFKPANYAGVKDGIQTRSDIAAVNLTRVPAVFVEMGNLSNPEDAKNLSEAKGSSAYALAITNGIKSYLATAPAPAPVPLAPGEADPQVDGSELEDLAALAAVGPLIEELAGATSLEEAQALLLAQGADVSAQVLKAMLAVVYTLFGGKLPI
;
A
#
# COMPACT_ATOMS: atom_id res chain seq x y z
N MET A 1 57.79 -2.29 48.53
CA MET A 1 58.05 -0.95 47.95
C MET A 1 59.56 -0.74 47.94
N SER A 2 60.17 -0.81 46.77
CA SER A 2 61.62 -0.77 46.54
C SER A 2 62.04 0.63 46.11
N ALA A 3 63.21 1.07 46.56
CA ALA A 3 63.82 2.35 46.25
C ALA A 3 64.49 2.36 44.87
N ALA A 4 64.44 3.50 44.17
CA ALA A 4 65.51 3.92 43.25
C ALA A 4 65.37 5.40 42.87
N SER A 5 66.41 6.17 43.17
CA SER A 5 66.67 7.52 42.68
C SER A 5 67.58 7.43 41.45
N VAL A 6 67.29 8.17 40.38
CA VAL A 6 68.28 8.51 39.35
C VAL A 6 68.12 9.97 38.90
N ARG A 7 69.27 10.64 38.76
CA ARG A 7 69.51 12.05 38.43
C ARG A 7 69.64 12.28 36.92
N ARG A 8 69.27 13.52 36.51
CA ARG A 8 69.78 14.39 35.42
C ARG A 8 69.65 13.93 33.97
N VAL A 9 69.22 14.85 33.10
CA VAL A 9 70.07 15.60 32.13
C VAL A 9 69.28 16.80 31.54
N ARG A 10 70.04 17.86 31.22
CA ARG A 10 69.76 19.17 30.61
C ARG A 10 69.42 18.99 29.10
N THR A 11 68.62 19.80 28.39
CA THR A 11 69.00 21.10 27.78
C THR A 11 67.87 21.74 26.93
N HIS A 12 67.82 23.08 26.93
CA HIS A 12 67.48 24.04 25.84
C HIS A 12 66.00 24.15 25.37
N GLY A 13 65.42 25.33 25.11
CA GLY A 13 65.96 26.70 25.06
C GLY A 13 64.87 27.75 24.72
N GLY A 14 65.29 29.01 24.59
CA GLY A 14 64.55 30.12 23.94
C GLY A 14 63.63 30.93 24.86
N SER A 15 64.11 31.92 25.61
CA SER A 15 64.41 33.32 25.22
C SER A 15 63.17 34.22 25.02
N VAL A 16 62.99 35.11 25.99
CA VAL A 16 62.07 36.26 26.02
C VAL A 16 62.62 37.37 25.14
N ARG A 17 61.77 38.08 24.38
CA ARG A 17 62.02 39.49 24.04
C ARG A 17 60.73 40.24 23.70
N ARG A 18 60.71 41.49 24.14
CA ARG A 18 59.59 42.41 24.27
C ARG A 18 59.79 43.58 23.30
N TRP A 19 58.67 44.19 22.91
CA TRP A 19 58.47 45.50 22.27
C TRP A 19 58.71 45.62 20.76
N ILE A 20 57.70 46.10 20.04
CA ILE A 20 57.62 47.48 19.51
C ILE A 20 56.15 47.72 19.10
N GLY A 21 55.60 48.86 19.50
CA GLY A 21 54.30 49.33 19.03
C GLY A 21 54.42 49.97 17.65
N VAL A 22 53.40 49.75 16.81
CA VAL A 22 53.14 50.54 15.61
C VAL A 22 51.64 50.82 15.57
N GLY A 23 51.29 52.11 15.55
CA GLY A 23 49.92 52.56 15.35
C GLY A 23 49.43 52.22 13.95
N ALA A 24 48.23 51.66 13.87
CA ALA A 24 47.53 51.46 12.62
C ALA A 24 46.39 52.48 12.53
N ALA A 25 46.44 53.29 11.47
CA ALA A 25 45.41 54.24 11.10
C ALA A 25 44.11 53.50 10.71
N LEU A 26 42.98 53.93 11.28
CA LEU A 26 41.65 53.53 10.82
C LEU A 26 41.34 54.23 9.50
N ALA A 27 41.38 53.49 8.39
CA ALA A 27 40.76 53.88 7.14
C ALA A 27 39.30 53.42 7.17
N VAL A 28 38.36 54.37 7.28
CA VAL A 28 36.93 54.12 7.09
C VAL A 28 36.67 54.06 5.58
N THR A 29 36.57 52.85 5.02
CA THR A 29 36.04 52.65 3.68
C THR A 29 34.51 52.61 3.75
N ALA A 30 33.87 53.64 3.22
CA ALA A 30 32.44 53.65 2.99
C ALA A 30 32.12 52.66 1.85
N GLY A 31 31.70 51.44 2.22
CA GLY A 31 31.17 50.46 1.28
C GLY A 31 29.76 50.88 0.84
N THR A 32 29.60 51.25 -0.41
CA THR A 32 28.27 51.37 -1.05
C THR A 32 27.64 49.97 -1.12
N LEU A 33 26.63 49.72 -0.30
CA LEU A 33 25.77 48.55 -0.42
C LEU A 33 24.97 48.65 -1.73
N VAL A 34 25.40 47.88 -2.73
CA VAL A 34 24.57 47.62 -3.91
C VAL A 34 23.51 46.60 -3.49
N ALA A 35 22.26 47.05 -3.35
CA ALA A 35 21.13 46.15 -3.16
C ALA A 35 20.95 45.31 -4.42
N ALA A 36 21.34 44.04 -4.37
CA ALA A 36 20.97 43.07 -5.38
C ALA A 36 19.45 42.88 -5.33
N PRO A 37 18.74 42.80 -6.47
CA PRO A 37 17.34 42.44 -6.47
C PRO A 37 17.22 41.02 -5.93
N VAL A 38 16.53 40.85 -4.81
CA VAL A 38 16.10 39.55 -4.32
C VAL A 38 15.15 39.01 -5.39
N ALA A 39 15.62 38.04 -6.18
CA ALA A 39 14.77 37.29 -7.07
C ALA A 39 13.69 36.63 -6.20
N ALA A 40 12.42 36.94 -6.48
CA ALA A 40 11.31 36.25 -5.86
C ALA A 40 11.48 34.75 -6.16
N GLU A 41 11.56 33.92 -5.12
CA GLU A 41 11.53 32.48 -5.31
C GLU A 41 10.26 32.11 -6.06
N PRO A 42 10.32 31.20 -7.04
CA PRO A 42 9.12 30.74 -7.71
C PRO A 42 8.18 30.18 -6.64
N ASN A 43 6.94 30.68 -6.63
CA ASN A 43 5.88 30.10 -5.82
C ASN A 43 5.89 28.59 -6.03
N SER A 44 6.27 27.85 -5.01
CA SER A 44 6.17 26.39 -4.99
C SER A 44 4.68 26.08 -5.16
N GLU A 45 4.29 25.64 -6.36
CA GLU A 45 2.96 25.09 -6.58
C GLU A 45 2.74 23.99 -5.55
N ALA A 46 1.63 24.09 -4.81
CA ALA A 46 1.23 23.04 -3.89
C ALA A 46 1.27 21.69 -4.64
N PRO A 47 1.81 20.63 -4.04
CA PRO A 47 1.94 19.34 -4.72
C PRO A 47 0.58 18.95 -5.32
N ALA A 48 0.58 18.60 -6.61
CA ALA A 48 -0.62 18.21 -7.32
C ALA A 48 -1.32 17.12 -6.52
N ALA A 49 -2.56 17.38 -6.10
CA ALA A 49 -3.35 16.44 -5.32
C ALA A 49 -3.41 15.09 -6.07
N GLY A 50 -2.97 14.01 -5.43
CA GLY A 50 -2.97 12.67 -6.02
C GLY A 50 -4.36 12.29 -6.52
N SER A 51 -4.45 11.44 -7.55
CA SER A 51 -5.70 11.11 -8.25
C SER A 51 -6.83 10.54 -7.37
N LEU A 52 -6.50 10.12 -6.13
CA LEU A 52 -7.45 9.59 -5.15
C LEU A 52 -7.59 10.47 -3.90
N THR A 53 -7.08 11.70 -3.92
CA THR A 53 -7.19 12.65 -2.80
C THR A 53 -8.65 12.82 -2.37
N GLY A 54 -8.89 12.67 -1.07
CA GLY A 54 -10.23 12.76 -0.48
C GLY A 54 -11.07 11.48 -0.58
N ARG A 55 -10.60 10.44 -1.28
CA ARG A 55 -11.26 9.13 -1.32
C ARG A 55 -10.89 8.30 -0.09
N THR A 56 -11.85 7.55 0.43
CA THR A 56 -11.62 6.50 1.43
C THR A 56 -11.85 5.13 0.80
N VAL A 57 -10.90 4.22 0.95
CA VAL A 57 -11.02 2.82 0.53
C VAL A 57 -10.94 1.93 1.76
N PHE A 58 -11.87 0.97 1.89
CA PHE A 58 -11.79 -0.07 2.90
C PHE A 58 -11.21 -1.35 2.28
N LEU A 59 -10.11 -1.86 2.83
CA LEU A 59 -9.49 -3.11 2.40
C LEU A 59 -9.66 -4.18 3.46
N ASP A 60 -10.21 -5.33 3.06
CA ASP A 60 -10.41 -6.48 3.91
C ASP A 60 -9.56 -7.66 3.42
N PRO A 61 -8.31 -7.83 3.90
CA PRO A 61 -7.58 -9.05 3.67
C PRO A 61 -8.26 -10.20 4.42
N GLY A 62 -8.90 -11.09 3.65
CA GLY A 62 -9.71 -12.19 4.16
C GLY A 62 -8.97 -13.06 5.17
N HIS A 63 -9.73 -13.64 6.10
CA HIS A 63 -9.24 -14.50 7.18
C HIS A 63 -8.30 -13.78 8.17
N GLN A 64 -7.62 -14.54 9.03
CA GLN A 64 -6.85 -14.06 10.18
C GLN A 64 -5.67 -14.98 10.47
N GLY A 65 -4.62 -14.45 11.11
CA GLY A 65 -3.41 -15.21 11.45
C GLY A 65 -3.65 -16.30 12.49
N SER A 66 -4.49 -16.02 13.48
CA SER A 66 -4.91 -16.98 14.48
C SER A 66 -6.32 -16.68 15.00
N ALA A 67 -6.93 -17.66 15.66
CA ALA A 67 -8.21 -17.45 16.33
C ALA A 67 -8.06 -16.62 17.61
N ASP A 68 -6.87 -16.59 18.22
CA ASP A 68 -6.56 -15.83 19.45
C ASP A 68 -7.63 -15.97 20.55
N GLY A 69 -7.98 -17.22 20.87
CA GLY A 69 -9.02 -17.55 21.86
C GLY A 69 -10.48 -17.32 21.40
N ASN A 70 -10.71 -16.73 20.22
CA ASN A 70 -12.04 -16.55 19.67
C ASN A 70 -12.57 -17.83 19.04
N ARG A 71 -13.90 -18.02 19.09
CA ARG A 71 -14.55 -19.20 18.51
C ARG A 71 -15.02 -18.92 17.09
N LEU A 72 -14.26 -19.40 16.11
CA LEU A 72 -14.56 -19.23 14.68
C LEU A 72 -15.97 -19.70 14.29
N THR A 73 -16.46 -20.76 14.93
CA THR A 73 -17.79 -21.36 14.69
C THR A 73 -18.93 -20.67 15.43
N LYS A 74 -18.65 -19.58 16.18
CA LYS A 74 -19.72 -18.74 16.76
C LYS A 74 -20.61 -18.26 15.61
N GLN A 75 -21.90 -18.52 15.71
CA GLN A 75 -22.85 -18.09 14.68
C GLN A 75 -23.04 -16.57 14.71
N VAL A 76 -22.96 -15.95 13.55
CA VAL A 76 -23.19 -14.51 13.31
C VAL A 76 -24.17 -14.31 12.15
N PRO A 77 -24.89 -13.18 12.08
CA PRO A 77 -25.84 -12.93 11.00
C PRO A 77 -25.22 -13.03 9.61
N ASP A 78 -25.94 -13.63 8.66
CA ASP A 78 -25.49 -13.77 7.26
C ASP A 78 -25.99 -12.66 6.31
N GLY A 79 -26.77 -11.72 6.85
CA GLY A 79 -27.43 -10.64 6.12
C GLY A 79 -28.70 -11.05 5.36
N ARG A 80 -29.15 -12.31 5.52
CA ARG A 80 -30.33 -12.87 4.84
C ARG A 80 -31.35 -13.53 5.78
N GLY A 81 -31.23 -13.28 7.08
CA GLY A 81 -32.12 -13.82 8.12
C GLY A 81 -31.64 -15.15 8.71
N GLY A 82 -30.53 -15.69 8.21
CA GLY A 82 -29.85 -16.84 8.79
C GLY A 82 -28.60 -16.43 9.58
N THR A 83 -27.79 -17.43 9.90
CA THR A 83 -26.47 -17.25 10.50
C THR A 83 -25.42 -18.09 9.79
N LYS A 84 -24.16 -17.72 9.97
CA LYS A 84 -22.99 -18.50 9.54
C LYS A 84 -21.89 -18.44 10.58
N ASP A 85 -20.85 -19.25 10.40
CA ASP A 85 -19.64 -19.16 11.21
C ASP A 85 -19.03 -17.75 11.14
N CYS A 86 -18.66 -17.23 12.31
CA CYS A 86 -17.98 -15.95 12.51
C CYS A 86 -16.76 -15.80 11.59
N GLN A 87 -15.94 -16.85 11.47
CA GLN A 87 -14.83 -16.92 10.52
C GLN A 87 -14.50 -18.38 10.18
N THR A 88 -13.67 -18.58 9.16
CA THR A 88 -12.96 -19.82 8.86
C THR A 88 -11.45 -19.58 8.99
N THR A 89 -10.61 -20.57 8.70
CA THR A 89 -9.15 -20.36 8.68
C THR A 89 -8.63 -19.88 7.33
N GLY A 90 -9.48 -19.90 6.30
CA GLY A 90 -9.05 -19.87 4.91
C GLY A 90 -8.41 -21.18 4.46
N ALA A 91 -8.04 -21.22 3.18
CA ALA A 91 -7.35 -22.34 2.57
C ALA A 91 -5.82 -22.27 2.79
N THR A 92 -5.14 -23.35 2.40
CA THR A 92 -3.68 -23.38 2.28
C THR A 92 -3.34 -23.68 0.83
N ALA A 93 -2.48 -22.85 0.24
CA ALA A 93 -1.99 -23.06 -1.11
C ALA A 93 -1.21 -24.37 -1.22
N VAL A 94 -1.19 -24.95 -2.41
CA VAL A 94 -0.38 -26.15 -2.70
C VAL A 94 1.13 -25.89 -2.59
N THR A 95 1.54 -24.62 -2.51
CA THR A 95 2.89 -24.15 -2.17
C THR A 95 3.16 -24.11 -0.65
N GLY A 96 2.13 -24.33 0.18
CA GLY A 96 2.19 -24.28 1.64
C GLY A 96 1.86 -22.92 2.26
N LYS A 97 1.79 -21.84 1.46
CA LYS A 97 1.44 -20.50 1.98
C LYS A 97 -0.05 -20.43 2.31
N LYS A 98 -0.39 -19.91 3.49
CA LYS A 98 -1.78 -19.79 3.94
C LYS A 98 -2.49 -18.64 3.22
N GLU A 99 -3.77 -18.82 2.94
CA GLU A 99 -4.59 -17.82 2.25
C GLU A 99 -4.58 -16.48 3.00
N HIS A 100 -4.73 -16.48 4.33
CA HIS A 100 -4.72 -15.25 5.13
C HIS A 100 -3.44 -14.42 4.92
N THR A 101 -2.27 -15.07 4.81
CA THR A 101 -0.99 -14.42 4.55
C THR A 101 -0.89 -13.91 3.11
N ILE A 102 -1.39 -14.68 2.13
CA ILE A 102 -1.46 -14.22 0.73
C ILE A 102 -2.32 -12.95 0.63
N ASN A 103 -3.51 -12.98 1.23
CA ASN A 103 -4.45 -11.86 1.23
C ASN A 103 -3.84 -10.64 1.93
N TRP A 104 -3.15 -10.85 3.07
CA TRP A 104 -2.45 -9.79 3.79
C TRP A 104 -1.36 -9.13 2.94
N ASP A 105 -0.43 -9.93 2.40
CA ASP A 105 0.72 -9.42 1.66
C ASP A 105 0.28 -8.60 0.44
N ILE A 106 -0.73 -9.10 -0.31
CA ILE A 106 -1.28 -8.38 -1.46
C ILE A 106 -2.02 -7.12 -1.00
N ALA A 107 -2.81 -7.17 0.08
CA ALA A 107 -3.52 -6.00 0.59
C ALA A 107 -2.55 -4.89 1.04
N GLN A 108 -1.39 -5.22 1.60
CA GLN A 108 -0.37 -4.24 1.97
C GLN A 108 0.22 -3.53 0.73
N LEU A 109 0.45 -4.27 -0.36
CA LEU A 109 0.87 -3.68 -1.64
C LEU A 109 -0.21 -2.75 -2.21
N VAL A 110 -1.49 -3.18 -2.17
CA VAL A 110 -2.63 -2.36 -2.61
C VAL A 110 -2.75 -1.11 -1.74
N LYS A 111 -2.64 -1.24 -0.41
CA LYS A 111 -2.67 -0.12 0.53
C LYS A 111 -1.61 0.93 0.17
N ALA A 112 -0.35 0.51 0.04
CA ALA A 112 0.74 1.40 -0.33
C ALA A 112 0.49 2.10 -1.69
N GLY A 113 0.00 1.35 -2.68
CA GLY A 113 -0.32 1.90 -4.00
C GLY A 113 -1.49 2.90 -4.01
N LEU A 114 -2.47 2.74 -3.12
CA LEU A 114 -3.59 3.67 -2.99
C LEU A 114 -3.20 4.93 -2.19
N GLU A 115 -2.46 4.76 -1.10
CA GLU A 115 -2.00 5.87 -0.25
C GLU A 115 -1.00 6.78 -0.97
N SER A 116 -0.11 6.22 -1.81
CA SER A 116 0.78 7.02 -2.66
C SER A 116 0.03 7.92 -3.66
N GLN A 117 -1.26 7.66 -3.88
CA GLN A 117 -2.14 8.45 -4.74
C GLN A 117 -3.14 9.31 -3.96
N GLY A 118 -2.97 9.43 -2.64
CA GLY A 118 -3.76 10.31 -1.76
C GLY A 118 -5.04 9.71 -1.20
N ALA A 119 -5.29 8.41 -1.40
CA ALA A 119 -6.44 7.75 -0.78
C ALA A 119 -6.21 7.51 0.72
N ARG A 120 -7.25 7.67 1.54
CA ARG A 120 -7.28 7.15 2.91
C ARG A 120 -7.63 5.67 2.86
N VAL A 121 -6.76 4.79 3.34
CA VAL A 121 -7.03 3.35 3.39
C VAL A 121 -7.36 2.90 4.82
N VAL A 122 -8.49 2.22 4.99
CA VAL A 122 -8.91 1.60 6.25
C VAL A 122 -8.84 0.08 6.09
N MET A 123 -8.10 -0.58 6.98
CA MET A 123 -7.95 -2.04 6.96
C MET A 123 -8.98 -2.70 7.88
N SER A 124 -9.47 -3.89 7.52
CA SER A 124 -10.37 -4.68 8.39
C SER A 124 -9.66 -5.31 9.59
N ARG A 125 -8.34 -5.54 9.48
CA ARG A 125 -7.46 -6.08 10.52
C ARG A 125 -6.09 -5.39 10.48
N ALA A 126 -5.39 -5.39 11.61
CA ALA A 126 -4.14 -4.65 11.80
C ALA A 126 -2.86 -5.43 11.45
N ASP A 127 -2.92 -6.77 11.46
CA ASP A 127 -1.78 -7.66 11.20
C ASP A 127 -2.21 -9.04 10.70
N ASP A 128 -1.23 -9.93 10.45
CA ASP A 128 -1.41 -11.33 10.02
C ASP A 128 -1.04 -12.38 11.06
N THR A 129 -1.07 -12.01 12.34
CA THR A 129 -0.64 -12.87 13.45
C THR A 129 -1.77 -13.17 14.43
N GLY A 130 -2.66 -12.20 14.68
CA GLY A 130 -3.70 -12.27 15.69
C GLY A 130 -5.11 -12.45 15.15
N TRP A 131 -6.07 -12.08 15.99
CA TRP A 131 -7.48 -12.03 15.66
C TRP A 131 -7.80 -10.95 14.63
N GLY A 132 -8.68 -11.25 13.68
CA GLY A 132 -9.08 -10.31 12.61
C GLY A 132 -10.57 -9.93 12.61
N GLY A 133 -11.36 -10.35 13.60
CA GLY A 133 -12.80 -10.07 13.64
C GLY A 133 -13.66 -11.02 12.80
N CYS A 134 -14.92 -11.17 13.22
CA CYS A 134 -15.94 -11.93 12.51
C CYS A 134 -16.36 -11.25 11.19
N VAL A 135 -16.94 -12.01 10.26
CA VAL A 135 -17.38 -11.49 8.94
C VAL A 135 -18.42 -10.37 9.03
N ASP A 136 -19.30 -10.39 10.03
CA ASP A 136 -20.28 -9.34 10.30
C ASP A 136 -19.63 -8.09 10.91
N GLU A 137 -18.66 -8.26 11.79
CA GLU A 137 -17.86 -7.17 12.37
C GLU A 137 -17.04 -6.44 11.30
N ARG A 138 -16.47 -7.18 10.34
CA ARG A 138 -15.72 -6.62 9.20
C ARG A 138 -16.62 -5.84 8.24
N ALA A 139 -17.82 -6.38 7.93
CA ALA A 139 -18.81 -5.65 7.15
C ALA A 139 -19.25 -4.36 7.85
N GLU A 140 -19.44 -4.40 9.17
CA GLU A 140 -19.79 -3.21 9.93
C GLU A 140 -18.62 -2.21 10.02
N ALA A 141 -17.38 -2.67 10.10
CA ALA A 141 -16.21 -1.80 9.99
C ALA A 141 -16.15 -1.08 8.63
N ALA A 142 -16.46 -1.79 7.53
CA ALA A 142 -16.60 -1.20 6.20
C ALA A 142 -17.69 -0.12 6.19
N ASN A 143 -18.85 -0.40 6.78
CA ASN A 143 -19.96 0.57 6.88
C ASN A 143 -19.56 1.83 7.65
N ARG A 144 -18.94 1.67 8.83
CA ARG A 144 -18.49 2.79 9.68
C ARG A 144 -17.39 3.62 9.03
N SER A 145 -16.56 3.01 8.18
CA SER A 145 -15.47 3.71 7.49
C SER A 145 -15.97 4.78 6.51
N LYS A 146 -17.24 4.69 6.07
CA LYS A 146 -17.82 5.50 4.99
C LYS A 146 -16.99 5.45 3.70
N ALA A 147 -16.33 4.32 3.43
CA ALA A 147 -15.51 4.16 2.25
C ALA A 147 -16.31 4.35 0.96
N ASP A 148 -15.70 4.98 -0.03
CA ASP A 148 -16.22 5.07 -1.40
C ASP A 148 -16.34 3.69 -2.05
N VAL A 149 -15.49 2.75 -1.64
CA VAL A 149 -15.52 1.32 -2.00
C VAL A 149 -14.88 0.47 -0.90
N ALA A 150 -15.49 -0.68 -0.61
CA ALA A 150 -14.91 -1.74 0.20
C ALA A 150 -14.46 -2.90 -0.70
N VAL A 151 -13.24 -3.39 -0.51
CA VAL A 151 -12.68 -4.51 -1.28
C VAL A 151 -12.21 -5.60 -0.32
N SER A 152 -12.85 -6.77 -0.38
CA SER A 152 -12.45 -7.97 0.35
C SER A 152 -11.61 -8.85 -0.57
N LEU A 153 -10.38 -9.15 -0.14
CA LEU A 153 -9.38 -9.90 -0.89
C LEU A 153 -9.31 -11.33 -0.37
N HIS A 154 -9.57 -12.28 -1.26
CA HIS A 154 -9.54 -13.71 -1.00
C HIS A 154 -8.80 -14.46 -2.12
N ALA A 155 -8.48 -15.72 -1.86
CA ALA A 155 -8.04 -16.65 -2.90
C ALA A 155 -8.69 -18.02 -2.67
N ASP A 156 -9.42 -18.49 -3.67
CA ASP A 156 -10.25 -19.68 -3.57
C ASP A 156 -9.39 -20.95 -3.52
N SER A 157 -9.97 -22.07 -3.14
CA SER A 157 -9.33 -23.38 -3.26
C SER A 157 -10.37 -24.45 -3.57
N THR A 158 -10.24 -25.05 -4.74
CA THR A 158 -11.20 -26.08 -5.19
C THR A 158 -10.89 -27.49 -4.69
N SER A 159 -9.71 -27.69 -4.10
CA SER A 159 -9.27 -28.97 -3.53
C SER A 159 -8.09 -28.77 -2.57
N VAL A 160 -7.89 -29.71 -1.65
CA VAL A 160 -6.72 -29.72 -0.75
C VAL A 160 -5.41 -30.01 -1.52
N GLY A 161 -5.48 -30.81 -2.58
CA GLY A 161 -4.34 -31.16 -3.43
C GLY A 161 -4.24 -30.31 -4.70
N ALA A 162 -3.18 -30.53 -5.47
CA ALA A 162 -2.96 -29.85 -6.74
C ALA A 162 -4.03 -30.21 -7.80
N ASP A 163 -4.73 -29.20 -8.31
CA ASP A 163 -5.66 -29.27 -9.43
C ASP A 163 -5.26 -28.24 -10.49
N ARG A 164 -4.59 -28.72 -11.55
CA ARG A 164 -4.17 -27.86 -12.68
C ARG A 164 -5.33 -27.45 -13.58
N GLY A 165 -6.48 -28.12 -13.49
CA GLY A 165 -7.61 -27.93 -14.39
C GLY A 165 -8.48 -26.72 -14.03
N LYS A 166 -8.41 -26.25 -12.79
CA LYS A 166 -9.21 -25.12 -12.29
C LYS A 166 -8.32 -23.95 -11.94
N SER A 167 -8.49 -22.81 -12.57
CA SER A 167 -7.71 -21.59 -12.32
C SER A 167 -8.49 -20.34 -12.67
N GLY A 168 -7.97 -19.20 -12.23
CA GLY A 168 -8.47 -17.87 -12.59
C GLY A 168 -9.23 -17.18 -11.46
N PHE A 169 -9.46 -15.89 -11.69
CA PHE A 169 -10.08 -14.98 -10.72
C PHE A 169 -11.60 -14.91 -10.88
N HIS A 170 -12.32 -14.51 -9.83
CA HIS A 170 -13.71 -14.09 -9.96
C HIS A 170 -14.14 -13.08 -8.88
N MET A 171 -15.13 -12.27 -9.21
CA MET A 171 -15.80 -11.36 -8.29
C MET A 171 -17.09 -12.01 -7.81
N ILE A 172 -17.28 -12.11 -6.50
CA ILE A 172 -18.54 -12.56 -5.93
C ILE A 172 -19.48 -11.36 -5.78
N VAL A 173 -20.66 -11.45 -6.38
CA VAL A 173 -21.74 -10.46 -6.27
C VAL A 173 -22.96 -11.08 -5.59
N PRO A 174 -23.74 -10.33 -4.79
CA PRO A 174 -24.89 -10.88 -4.11
C PRO A 174 -26.01 -11.22 -5.09
N SER A 175 -26.72 -12.32 -4.86
CA SER A 175 -28.04 -12.56 -5.43
C SER A 175 -29.01 -11.48 -4.94
N LEU A 176 -29.72 -10.82 -5.85
CA LEU A 176 -30.67 -9.78 -5.50
C LEU A 176 -32.12 -10.30 -5.52
N PRO A 177 -33.01 -9.76 -4.68
CA PRO A 177 -32.74 -8.75 -3.66
C PRO A 177 -32.01 -9.31 -2.43
N VAL A 178 -31.21 -8.46 -1.77
CA VAL A 178 -30.75 -8.67 -0.38
C VAL A 178 -31.84 -8.13 0.55
N PRO A 179 -32.11 -8.71 1.74
CA PRO A 179 -33.18 -8.22 2.62
C PRO A 179 -33.02 -6.79 3.14
N ASP A 180 -31.80 -6.34 3.47
CA ASP A 180 -31.57 -4.93 3.83
C ASP A 180 -31.69 -4.07 2.57
N ALA A 181 -32.64 -3.12 2.58
CA ALA A 181 -32.94 -2.27 1.41
C ALA A 181 -31.77 -1.36 0.99
N THR A 182 -30.95 -0.92 1.95
CA THR A 182 -29.76 -0.11 1.66
C THR A 182 -28.73 -0.98 0.94
N VAL A 183 -28.44 -2.16 1.49
CA VAL A 183 -27.51 -3.11 0.84
C VAL A 183 -28.04 -3.50 -0.53
N ALA A 184 -29.32 -3.83 -0.67
CA ALA A 184 -29.92 -4.18 -1.96
C ALA A 184 -29.74 -3.07 -3.00
N SER A 185 -30.03 -1.82 -2.65
CA SER A 185 -29.87 -0.68 -3.55
C SER A 185 -28.41 -0.44 -3.93
N VAL A 186 -27.50 -0.47 -2.94
CA VAL A 186 -26.08 -0.18 -3.15
C VAL A 186 -25.42 -1.26 -3.99
N GLN A 187 -25.67 -2.54 -3.70
CA GLN A 187 -25.06 -3.64 -4.42
C GLN A 187 -25.68 -3.84 -5.81
N ALA A 188 -26.97 -3.52 -6.02
CA ALA A 188 -27.57 -3.50 -7.35
C ALA A 188 -26.99 -2.43 -8.28
N GLY A 189 -26.55 -1.30 -7.72
CA GLY A 189 -25.97 -0.19 -8.46
C GLY A 189 -24.44 -0.16 -8.37
N ASN A 190 -23.93 0.61 -7.41
CA ASN A 190 -22.52 0.93 -7.32
C ASN A 190 -21.63 -0.27 -6.95
N GLY A 191 -22.11 -1.19 -6.13
CA GLY A 191 -21.38 -2.43 -5.83
C GLY A 191 -21.17 -3.30 -7.07
N ARG A 192 -22.20 -3.41 -7.92
CA ARG A 192 -22.09 -4.07 -9.22
C ARG A 192 -21.09 -3.38 -10.14
N LYS A 193 -21.15 -2.05 -10.27
CA LYS A 193 -20.19 -1.26 -11.09
C LYS A 193 -18.75 -1.42 -10.60
N ALA A 194 -18.53 -1.40 -9.28
CA ALA A 194 -17.21 -1.60 -8.69
C ALA A 194 -16.66 -3.00 -8.99
N SER A 195 -17.50 -4.03 -8.87
CA SER A 195 -17.11 -5.41 -9.18
C SER A 195 -16.79 -5.59 -10.68
N GLU A 196 -17.55 -4.95 -11.56
CA GLU A 196 -17.30 -4.98 -13.00
C GLU A 196 -16.01 -4.24 -13.38
N ALA A 197 -15.75 -3.08 -12.80
CA ALA A 197 -14.50 -2.35 -12.99
C ALA A 197 -13.28 -3.14 -12.49
N MET A 198 -13.42 -3.84 -11.36
CA MET A 198 -12.39 -4.74 -10.83
C MET A 198 -12.11 -5.91 -11.77
N ARG A 199 -13.16 -6.62 -12.21
CA ARG A 199 -13.04 -7.70 -13.20
C ARG A 199 -12.34 -7.21 -14.47
N ASP A 200 -12.74 -6.05 -14.99
CA ASP A 200 -12.18 -5.54 -16.25
C ASP A 200 -10.70 -5.15 -16.07
N ALA A 201 -10.31 -4.66 -14.89
CA ALA A 201 -8.90 -4.40 -14.57
C ALA A 201 -8.08 -5.69 -14.50
N PHE A 202 -8.60 -6.76 -13.91
CA PHE A 202 -7.95 -8.08 -13.94
C PHE A 202 -7.78 -8.60 -15.37
N LYS A 203 -8.82 -8.49 -16.21
CA LYS A 203 -8.75 -8.88 -17.63
C LYS A 203 -7.72 -8.06 -18.40
N ARG A 204 -7.67 -6.75 -18.19
CA ARG A 204 -6.65 -5.87 -18.81
C ARG A 204 -5.23 -6.22 -18.38
N ALA A 205 -5.05 -6.67 -17.13
CA ALA A 205 -3.77 -7.15 -16.63
C ALA A 205 -3.40 -8.56 -17.14
N GLY A 206 -4.25 -9.20 -17.96
CA GLY A 206 -4.00 -10.51 -18.54
C GLY A 206 -4.45 -11.69 -17.67
N PHE A 207 -5.05 -11.44 -16.50
CA PHE A 207 -5.63 -12.51 -15.70
C PHE A 207 -6.88 -13.07 -16.37
N LYS A 208 -7.07 -14.38 -16.25
CA LYS A 208 -8.20 -15.08 -16.86
C LYS A 208 -9.31 -15.24 -15.83
N PRO A 209 -10.57 -15.01 -16.23
CA PRO A 209 -11.72 -15.43 -15.43
C PRO A 209 -11.64 -16.89 -15.03
N ALA A 210 -12.09 -17.18 -13.81
CA ALA A 210 -12.19 -18.53 -13.28
C ALA A 210 -13.01 -19.43 -14.20
N ASN A 211 -12.51 -20.64 -14.46
CA ASN A 211 -13.19 -21.65 -15.28
C ASN A 211 -14.00 -22.67 -14.45
N TYR A 212 -14.29 -22.34 -13.19
CA TYR A 212 -14.93 -23.22 -12.21
C TYR A 212 -16.03 -22.47 -11.44
N ALA A 213 -16.70 -23.18 -10.52
CA ALA A 213 -17.73 -22.64 -9.61
C ALA A 213 -18.88 -21.87 -10.28
N GLY A 214 -19.17 -22.15 -11.55
CA GLY A 214 -20.24 -21.50 -12.31
C GLY A 214 -19.96 -20.04 -12.66
N VAL A 215 -18.71 -19.61 -12.59
CA VAL A 215 -18.28 -18.24 -12.94
C VAL A 215 -18.58 -17.95 -14.40
N LYS A 216 -19.15 -16.78 -14.66
CA LYS A 216 -19.44 -16.28 -16.00
C LYS A 216 -18.75 -14.95 -16.20
N ASP A 217 -17.78 -14.92 -17.11
CA ASP A 217 -16.95 -13.75 -17.38
C ASP A 217 -16.42 -13.09 -16.09
N GLY A 218 -15.86 -13.89 -15.18
CA GLY A 218 -15.23 -13.39 -13.95
C GLY A 218 -16.22 -12.89 -12.89
N ILE A 219 -17.52 -13.10 -13.06
CA ILE A 219 -18.55 -12.79 -12.06
C ILE A 219 -19.20 -14.09 -11.57
N GLN A 220 -19.38 -14.19 -10.26
CA GLN A 220 -20.10 -15.26 -9.59
C GLN A 220 -21.23 -14.68 -8.74
N THR A 221 -22.48 -15.03 -9.03
CA THR A 221 -23.62 -14.58 -8.21
C THR A 221 -23.89 -15.58 -7.09
N ARG A 222 -23.90 -15.12 -5.84
CA ARG A 222 -24.06 -15.96 -4.64
C ARG A 222 -24.96 -15.31 -3.59
N SER A 223 -25.60 -16.13 -2.76
CA SER A 223 -26.46 -15.63 -1.66
C SER A 223 -25.82 -15.80 -0.28
N ASP A 224 -24.74 -16.57 -0.15
CA ASP A 224 -24.19 -17.07 1.11
C ASP A 224 -22.96 -16.29 1.63
N ILE A 225 -22.58 -15.20 0.96
CA ILE A 225 -21.44 -14.36 1.34
C ILE A 225 -21.91 -13.15 2.16
N ALA A 226 -21.78 -13.24 3.48
CA ALA A 226 -22.15 -12.18 4.42
C ALA A 226 -21.48 -10.83 4.12
N ALA A 227 -20.23 -10.82 3.67
CA ALA A 227 -19.51 -9.58 3.34
C ALA A 227 -20.29 -8.70 2.35
N VAL A 228 -20.84 -9.27 1.27
CA VAL A 228 -21.64 -8.52 0.27
C VAL A 228 -23.12 -8.41 0.64
N ASN A 229 -23.61 -9.23 1.58
CA ASN A 229 -24.99 -9.16 2.08
C ASN A 229 -25.17 -8.13 3.22
N LEU A 230 -24.10 -7.71 3.90
CA LEU A 230 -24.14 -6.82 5.07
C LEU A 230 -23.53 -5.43 4.80
N THR A 231 -22.70 -5.30 3.77
CA THR A 231 -21.99 -4.04 3.49
C THR A 231 -22.89 -3.05 2.75
N ARG A 232 -23.08 -1.88 3.35
CA ARG A 232 -23.91 -0.75 2.91
C ARG A 232 -23.15 0.26 2.05
N VAL A 233 -21.84 0.11 1.90
CA VAL A 233 -21.03 0.82 0.88
C VAL A 233 -20.82 -0.09 -0.34
N PRO A 234 -20.43 0.45 -1.52
CA PRO A 234 -20.12 -0.38 -2.69
C PRO A 234 -19.08 -1.44 -2.34
N ALA A 235 -19.39 -2.72 -2.52
CA ALA A 235 -18.53 -3.82 -2.09
C ALA A 235 -18.05 -4.64 -3.29
N VAL A 236 -16.75 -4.97 -3.27
CA VAL A 236 -16.11 -5.92 -4.17
C VAL A 236 -15.59 -7.06 -3.33
N PHE A 237 -15.93 -8.29 -3.69
CA PHE A 237 -15.37 -9.49 -3.08
C PHE A 237 -14.61 -10.22 -4.18
N VAL A 238 -13.27 -10.20 -4.13
CA VAL A 238 -12.41 -10.79 -5.14
C VAL A 238 -11.81 -12.10 -4.64
N GLU A 239 -12.07 -13.17 -5.38
CA GLU A 239 -11.28 -14.39 -5.35
C GLU A 239 -10.18 -14.25 -6.41
N MET A 240 -8.95 -13.97 -5.97
CA MET A 240 -7.86 -13.54 -6.87
C MET A 240 -7.36 -14.67 -7.78
N GLY A 241 -7.49 -15.93 -7.36
CA GLY A 241 -7.08 -17.11 -8.10
C GLY A 241 -7.41 -18.37 -7.31
N ASN A 242 -7.02 -19.54 -7.81
CA ASN A 242 -7.26 -20.83 -7.15
C ASN A 242 -5.97 -21.38 -6.50
N LEU A 243 -5.90 -21.40 -5.18
CA LEU A 243 -4.79 -21.91 -4.38
C LEU A 243 -4.54 -23.41 -4.53
N SER A 244 -5.50 -24.17 -5.07
CA SER A 244 -5.28 -25.57 -5.47
C SER A 244 -4.61 -25.69 -6.84
N ASN A 245 -4.59 -24.62 -7.64
CA ASN A 245 -3.86 -24.57 -8.90
C ASN A 245 -2.40 -24.19 -8.66
N PRO A 246 -1.42 -25.01 -9.08
CA PRO A 246 -0.01 -24.68 -8.83
C PRO A 246 0.46 -23.35 -9.42
N GLU A 247 -0.08 -22.92 -10.56
CA GLU A 247 0.34 -21.68 -11.22
C GLU A 247 -0.28 -20.45 -10.53
N ASP A 248 -1.58 -20.47 -10.24
CA ASP A 248 -2.22 -19.39 -9.47
C ASP A 248 -1.60 -19.29 -8.07
N ALA A 249 -1.43 -20.42 -7.37
CA ALA A 249 -0.83 -20.48 -6.05
C ALA A 249 0.59 -19.89 -6.03
N LYS A 250 1.41 -20.24 -7.03
CA LYS A 250 2.76 -19.68 -7.19
C LYS A 250 2.70 -18.17 -7.41
N ASN A 251 1.90 -17.71 -8.37
CA ASN A 251 1.79 -16.29 -8.70
C ASN A 251 1.24 -15.47 -7.53
N LEU A 252 0.29 -15.98 -6.77
CA LEU A 252 -0.23 -15.31 -5.57
C LEU A 252 0.79 -15.29 -4.42
N SER A 253 1.71 -16.25 -4.37
CA SER A 253 2.68 -16.40 -3.27
C SER A 253 4.01 -15.65 -3.50
N GLU A 254 4.42 -15.49 -4.77
CA GLU A 254 5.72 -14.91 -5.15
C GLU A 254 5.62 -13.41 -5.44
N ALA A 255 6.67 -12.66 -5.08
CA ALA A 255 6.70 -11.19 -5.14
C ALA A 255 6.29 -10.60 -6.50
N LYS A 256 6.74 -11.20 -7.61
CA LYS A 256 6.40 -10.71 -8.96
C LYS A 256 4.91 -10.86 -9.25
N GLY A 257 4.33 -12.02 -8.92
CA GLY A 257 2.92 -12.28 -9.19
C GLY A 257 2.01 -11.52 -8.23
N SER A 258 2.32 -11.48 -6.94
CA SER A 258 1.56 -10.72 -5.95
C SER A 258 1.51 -9.22 -6.27
N SER A 259 2.60 -8.66 -6.78
CA SER A 259 2.64 -7.27 -7.28
C SER A 259 1.73 -7.05 -8.49
N ALA A 260 1.63 -8.03 -9.40
CA ALA A 260 0.73 -7.94 -10.55
C ALA A 260 -0.75 -7.96 -10.12
N TYR A 261 -1.10 -8.80 -9.14
CA TYR A 261 -2.44 -8.79 -8.53
C TYR A 261 -2.73 -7.45 -7.82
N ALA A 262 -1.79 -6.95 -7.02
CA ALA A 262 -1.95 -5.68 -6.32
C ALA A 262 -2.13 -4.50 -7.29
N LEU A 263 -1.40 -4.48 -8.41
CA LEU A 263 -1.56 -3.48 -9.45
C LEU A 263 -2.93 -3.58 -10.13
N ALA A 264 -3.40 -4.78 -10.46
CA ALA A 264 -4.73 -4.98 -11.04
C ALA A 264 -5.84 -4.51 -10.09
N ILE A 265 -5.71 -4.81 -8.79
CA ILE A 265 -6.67 -4.38 -7.76
C ILE A 265 -6.68 -2.86 -7.62
N THR A 266 -5.50 -2.24 -7.50
CA THR A 266 -5.35 -0.77 -7.44
C THR A 266 -5.97 -0.10 -8.66
N ASN A 267 -5.72 -0.63 -9.86
CA ASN A 267 -6.29 -0.11 -11.10
C ASN A 267 -7.81 -0.31 -11.19
N GLY A 268 -8.35 -1.41 -10.67
CA GLY A 268 -9.79 -1.64 -10.55
C GLY A 268 -10.47 -0.62 -9.66
N ILE A 269 -9.89 -0.36 -8.49
CA ILE A 269 -10.35 0.67 -7.54
C ILE A 269 -10.32 2.06 -8.19
N LYS A 270 -9.20 2.45 -8.80
CA LYS A 270 -9.06 3.72 -9.52
C LYS A 270 -10.10 3.88 -10.62
N SER A 271 -10.27 2.85 -11.45
CA SER A 271 -11.20 2.88 -12.58
C SER A 271 -12.64 3.10 -12.11
N TYR A 272 -13.04 2.44 -11.02
CA TYR A 272 -14.35 2.67 -10.41
C TYR A 272 -14.46 4.09 -9.85
N LEU A 273 -13.50 4.52 -9.01
CA LEU A 273 -13.54 5.81 -8.33
C LEU A 273 -13.45 7.01 -9.28
N ALA A 274 -12.82 6.87 -10.45
CA ALA A 274 -12.80 7.91 -11.48
C ALA A 274 -14.21 8.24 -12.03
N THR A 275 -15.15 7.28 -11.94
CA THR A 275 -16.54 7.44 -12.40
C THR A 275 -17.54 7.58 -11.27
N ALA A 276 -17.12 7.28 -10.03
CA ALA A 276 -17.95 7.43 -8.84
C ALA A 276 -18.11 8.93 -8.49
N PRO A 277 -19.28 9.35 -7.97
CA PRO A 277 -19.46 10.72 -7.48
C PRO A 277 -18.30 11.14 -6.57
N ALA A 278 -17.80 12.36 -6.75
CA ALA A 278 -16.76 12.90 -5.88
C ALA A 278 -17.29 12.94 -4.43
N PRO A 279 -16.42 12.72 -3.43
CA PRO A 279 -16.81 12.89 -2.04
C PRO A 279 -17.30 14.32 -1.83
N ALA A 280 -18.32 14.49 -0.98
CA ALA A 280 -18.72 15.82 -0.54
C ALA A 280 -17.51 16.51 0.12
N PRO A 281 -17.28 17.82 -0.08
CA PRO A 281 -16.20 18.53 0.59
C PRO A 281 -16.34 18.32 2.10
N VAL A 282 -15.37 17.65 2.71
CA VAL A 282 -15.30 17.56 4.17
C VAL A 282 -14.73 18.90 4.64
N PRO A 283 -15.45 19.70 5.44
CA PRO A 283 -14.84 20.84 6.10
C PRO A 283 -13.71 20.31 6.98
N LEU A 284 -12.49 20.80 6.78
CA LEU A 284 -11.38 20.54 7.69
C LEU A 284 -11.85 20.91 9.10
N ALA A 285 -11.96 19.94 10.00
CA ALA A 285 -12.29 20.22 11.39
C ALA A 285 -11.13 21.03 12.00
N PRO A 286 -11.39 22.21 12.60
CA PRO A 286 -10.34 22.95 13.28
C PRO A 286 -9.98 22.20 14.57
N GLY A 287 -8.77 21.63 14.64
CA GLY A 287 -8.14 21.27 15.92
C GLY A 287 -7.72 19.82 16.13
N GLU A 288 -7.84 18.90 15.15
CA GLU A 288 -7.07 17.65 15.22
C GLU A 288 -5.67 17.93 14.67
N ALA A 289 -4.73 18.18 15.58
CA ALA A 289 -3.32 18.17 15.24
C ALA A 289 -2.98 16.79 14.68
N ASP A 290 -2.49 16.79 13.44
CA ASP A 290 -1.83 15.64 12.82
C ASP A 290 -0.88 15.00 13.86
N PRO A 291 -0.93 13.67 14.09
CA PRO A 291 0.14 13.05 14.86
C PRO A 291 1.44 13.42 14.16
N GLN A 292 2.30 14.17 14.86
CA GLN A 292 3.57 14.64 14.31
C GLN A 292 4.34 13.43 13.79
N VAL A 293 4.31 13.27 12.47
CA VAL A 293 5.24 12.41 11.75
C VAL A 293 6.61 13.04 11.95
N ASP A 294 7.54 12.25 12.46
CA ASP A 294 8.93 12.62 12.61
C ASP A 294 9.45 13.18 11.28
N GLY A 295 9.91 14.44 11.30
CA GLY A 295 10.35 15.17 10.10
C GLY A 295 11.53 14.51 9.37
N SER A 296 12.19 13.53 9.98
CA SER A 296 13.25 12.74 9.35
C SER A 296 12.73 11.68 8.36
N GLU A 297 11.48 11.20 8.50
CA GLU A 297 10.87 10.27 7.53
C GLU A 297 10.23 10.99 6.33
N LEU A 298 9.83 12.25 6.52
CA LEU A 298 9.24 13.09 5.47
C LEU A 298 10.25 13.60 4.44
N GLU A 299 11.52 13.77 4.81
CA GLU A 299 12.58 14.12 3.84
C GLU A 299 12.89 12.96 2.89
N ASP A 300 12.84 11.70 3.37
CA ASP A 300 13.02 10.51 2.54
C ASP A 300 11.78 10.23 1.64
N LEU A 301 10.58 10.67 2.02
CA LEU A 301 9.33 10.54 1.23
C LEU A 301 9.08 11.70 0.26
N ALA A 302 9.50 12.93 0.58
CA ALA A 302 9.46 14.05 -0.35
C ALA A 302 10.40 13.81 -1.55
N ALA A 303 11.53 13.14 -1.32
CA ALA A 303 12.42 12.67 -2.38
C ALA A 303 11.74 11.66 -3.32
N LEU A 304 10.77 10.86 -2.84
CA LEU A 304 10.01 9.88 -3.64
C LEU A 304 8.98 10.52 -4.59
N ALA A 305 8.42 11.67 -4.24
CA ALA A 305 7.50 12.41 -5.10
C ALA A 305 8.17 12.92 -6.39
N ALA A 306 9.46 13.23 -6.33
CA ALA A 306 10.27 13.64 -7.50
C ALA A 306 10.53 12.48 -8.48
N VAL A 307 10.26 11.23 -8.07
CA VAL A 307 10.59 10.02 -8.84
C VAL A 307 9.39 9.44 -9.59
N GLY A 308 8.17 9.89 -9.28
CA GLY A 308 6.93 9.40 -9.91
C GLY A 308 6.96 9.41 -11.45
N PRO A 309 7.32 10.55 -12.09
CA PRO A 309 7.42 10.63 -13.55
C PRO A 309 8.47 9.66 -14.13
N LEU A 310 9.61 9.49 -13.45
CA LEU A 310 10.67 8.59 -13.87
C LEU A 310 10.28 7.11 -13.71
N ILE A 311 9.50 6.78 -12.68
CA ILE A 311 8.94 5.42 -12.49
C ILE A 311 7.93 5.10 -13.60
N GLU A 312 7.11 6.06 -14.01
CA GLU A 312 6.18 5.89 -15.14
C GLU A 312 6.92 5.71 -16.49
N GLU A 313 8.00 6.47 -16.72
CA GLU A 313 8.86 6.31 -17.90
C GLU A 313 9.58 4.94 -17.90
N LEU A 314 10.11 4.51 -16.74
CA LEU A 314 10.75 3.20 -16.61
C LEU A 314 9.76 2.04 -16.77
N ALA A 315 8.53 2.19 -16.28
CA ALA A 315 7.47 1.20 -16.47
C ALA A 315 7.01 1.11 -17.93
N GLY A 316 7.21 2.18 -18.72
CA GLY A 316 6.97 2.21 -20.16
C GLY A 316 8.12 1.70 -21.02
N ALA A 317 9.33 1.52 -20.46
CA ALA A 317 10.49 1.04 -21.20
C ALA A 317 10.28 -0.39 -21.72
N THR A 318 10.56 -0.60 -23.00
CA THR A 318 10.34 -1.87 -23.70
C THR A 318 11.59 -2.77 -23.73
N SER A 319 12.74 -2.22 -23.31
CA SER A 319 14.01 -2.94 -23.25
C SER A 319 14.89 -2.49 -22.06
N LEU A 320 15.88 -3.32 -21.72
CA LEU A 320 16.83 -3.02 -20.65
C LEU A 320 17.74 -1.83 -21.00
N GLU A 321 18.17 -1.70 -22.25
CA GLU A 321 18.98 -0.55 -22.69
C GLU A 321 18.19 0.76 -22.61
N GLU A 322 16.89 0.74 -22.91
CA GLU A 322 16.01 1.91 -22.80
C GLU A 322 15.83 2.35 -21.34
N ALA A 323 15.60 1.40 -20.44
CA ALA A 323 15.52 1.68 -19.00
C ALA A 323 16.86 2.22 -18.45
N GLN A 324 17.99 1.70 -18.92
CA GLN A 324 19.32 2.18 -18.55
C GLN A 324 19.59 3.61 -19.07
N ALA A 325 19.18 3.91 -20.30
CA ALA A 325 19.33 5.24 -20.87
C ALA A 325 18.50 6.29 -20.09
N LEU A 326 17.26 5.95 -19.71
CA LEU A 326 16.40 6.81 -18.88
C LEU A 326 17.02 7.07 -17.49
N LEU A 327 17.59 6.06 -16.86
CA LEU A 327 18.28 6.19 -15.57
C LEU A 327 19.54 7.06 -15.67
N LEU A 328 20.30 6.98 -16.76
CA LEU A 328 21.52 7.76 -16.97
C LEU A 328 21.23 9.23 -17.34
N ALA A 329 20.06 9.52 -17.89
CA ALA A 329 19.67 10.87 -18.32
C ALA A 329 19.33 11.82 -17.16
N GLN A 330 18.98 11.30 -15.98
CA GLN A 330 18.41 12.08 -14.86
C GLN A 330 19.44 12.67 -13.88
N GLY A 331 20.74 12.55 -14.16
CA GLY A 331 21.80 13.02 -13.27
C GLY A 331 21.99 12.14 -12.04
N ALA A 332 23.24 12.04 -11.55
CA ALA A 332 23.66 11.01 -10.60
C ALA A 332 22.84 10.98 -9.29
N ASP A 333 22.34 12.13 -8.82
CA ASP A 333 21.61 12.23 -7.56
C ASP A 333 20.18 11.66 -7.66
N VAL A 334 19.49 11.89 -8.78
CA VAL A 334 18.13 11.36 -9.01
C VAL A 334 18.21 9.85 -9.24
N SER A 335 19.18 9.38 -10.03
CA SER A 335 19.41 7.95 -10.25
C SER A 335 19.73 7.22 -8.94
N ALA A 336 20.51 7.85 -8.04
CA ALA A 336 20.83 7.29 -6.73
C ALA A 336 19.60 7.23 -5.79
N GLN A 337 18.73 8.23 -5.81
CA GLN A 337 17.48 8.24 -5.04
C GLN A 337 16.48 7.19 -5.56
N VAL A 338 16.36 7.04 -6.89
CA VAL A 338 15.57 5.95 -7.50
C VAL A 338 16.13 4.60 -7.08
N LEU A 339 17.45 4.42 -7.15
CA LEU A 339 18.08 3.18 -6.77
C LEU A 339 17.88 2.90 -5.27
N LYS A 340 17.96 3.93 -4.41
CA LYS A 340 17.69 3.82 -2.96
C LYS A 340 16.23 3.44 -2.68
N ALA A 341 15.28 4.04 -3.39
CA ALA A 341 13.86 3.72 -3.29
C ALA A 341 13.55 2.29 -3.77
N MET A 342 14.08 1.91 -4.94
CA MET A 342 13.97 0.54 -5.45
C MET A 342 14.64 -0.45 -4.50
N LEU A 343 15.82 -0.12 -3.96
CA LEU A 343 16.52 -0.96 -3.01
C LEU A 343 15.76 -1.08 -1.70
N ALA A 344 15.11 -0.03 -1.21
CA ALA A 344 14.26 -0.07 -0.02
C ALA A 344 13.05 -0.98 -0.22
N VAL A 345 12.39 -0.89 -1.38
CA VAL A 345 11.30 -1.79 -1.79
C VAL A 345 11.80 -3.23 -1.90
N VAL A 346 12.95 -3.46 -2.54
CA VAL A 346 13.60 -4.78 -2.62
C VAL A 346 13.95 -5.29 -1.22
N TYR A 347 14.50 -4.45 -0.34
CA TYR A 347 14.86 -4.80 1.04
C TYR A 347 13.62 -5.21 1.84
N THR A 348 12.50 -4.52 1.67
CA THR A 348 11.22 -4.89 2.31
C THR A 348 10.67 -6.19 1.72
N LEU A 349 10.75 -6.37 0.40
CA LEU A 349 10.31 -7.60 -0.28
C LEU A 349 11.12 -8.84 0.13
N PHE A 350 12.37 -8.68 0.56
CA PHE A 350 13.23 -9.76 1.03
C PHE A 350 13.44 -9.76 2.57
N GLY A 351 12.57 -9.10 3.33
CA GLY A 351 12.57 -9.17 4.80
C GLY A 351 13.88 -8.67 5.44
N GLY A 352 14.50 -7.64 4.86
CA GLY A 352 15.72 -7.04 5.39
C GLY A 352 17.02 -7.69 4.91
N LYS A 353 16.98 -8.58 3.91
CA LYS A 353 18.18 -9.26 3.39
C LYS A 353 18.25 -9.10 1.87
N LEU A 354 19.33 -8.53 1.35
CA LEU A 354 19.56 -8.56 -0.09
C LEU A 354 19.93 -10.00 -0.50
N PRO A 355 19.38 -10.53 -1.60
CA PRO A 355 19.91 -11.74 -2.19
C PRO A 355 21.33 -11.41 -2.70
N ILE A 356 22.33 -11.98 -2.02
CA ILE A 356 23.73 -11.95 -2.45
C ILE A 356 23.96 -13.11 -3.41
#